data_AF-A0A3G9J2N7-F1
#
_entry.id   AF-A0A3G9J2N7-F1
#
_cell.length_a   1.000
_cell.length_b   1.000
_cell.length_c   1.000
_cell.angle_alpha   90.00
_cell.angle_beta   90.00
_cell.angle_gamma   90.00
#
_symmetry.space_group_name_H-M   'P 1'
#
loop_
_entity.id
_entity.type
_entity.pdbx_description
1 polymer ?
#
loop_
_entity_poly.entity_id
_entity_poly.type
_entity_poly.pdbx_seq_one_letter_code
_entity_poly.pdbx_strand_id
1 'polypeptide(L)'
;MKQKKTLWILIVSQIIYSLFIFVWLFIAGMSVMGFDSPQAATDPTTWLIFSYILLYPVGLLIALIAGWVCYSRRKYKAALIWNGIPLIWILPMLGLIAYVIFS
;
A
#
# COMPACT_ATOMS: atom_id res chain seq x y z
N MET A 1 -25.38 -0.64 5.40
CA MET A 1 -24.50 0.55 5.45
C MET A 1 -25.13 1.67 4.65
N LYS A 2 -25.08 2.92 5.13
CA LYS A 2 -25.69 4.08 4.44
C LYS A 2 -24.75 4.59 3.35
N GLN A 3 -25.28 4.84 2.15
CA GLN A 3 -24.55 5.33 0.97
C GLN A 3 -23.70 6.58 1.26
N LYS A 4 -24.28 7.58 1.95
CA LYS A 4 -23.59 8.83 2.33
C LYS A 4 -22.38 8.57 3.21
N LYS A 5 -22.48 7.63 4.17
CA LYS A 5 -21.36 7.27 5.05
C LYS A 5 -20.22 6.64 4.27
N THR A 6 -20.53 5.70 3.37
CA THR A 6 -19.51 5.04 2.53
C THR A 6 -18.83 6.03 1.60
N LEU A 7 -19.57 6.99 1.02
CA LEU A 7 -18.99 8.03 0.16
C LEU A 7 -17.92 8.83 0.89
N TRP A 8 -18.25 9.36 2.07
CA TRP A 8 -17.32 10.15 2.86
C TRP A 8 -16.08 9.36 3.26
N ILE A 9 -16.24 8.08 3.63
CA ILE A 9 -15.09 7.22 3.94
C ILE A 9 -14.16 7.10 2.73
N LEU A 10 -14.70 6.83 1.52
CA LEU A 10 -13.89 6.69 0.30
C LEU A 10 -13.17 8.00 -0.09
N ILE A 11 -13.82 9.15 0.08
CA ILE A 11 -13.21 10.45 -0.23
C ILE A 11 -12.08 10.76 0.75
N VAL A 12 -12.35 10.64 2.06
CA VAL A 12 -11.35 10.93 3.09
C VAL A 12 -10.17 9.98 2.99
N SER A 13 -10.41 8.68 2.74
CA SER A 13 -9.32 7.73 2.54
C SER A 13 -8.49 8.06 1.31
N GLN A 14 -9.10 8.59 0.24
CA GLN A 14 -8.37 8.89 -1.00
C GLN A 14 -7.43 10.07 -0.82
N ILE A 15 -7.83 11.06 -0.02
CA ILE A 15 -6.95 12.15 0.38
C ILE A 15 -5.78 11.58 1.21
N ILE A 16 -6.05 10.73 2.20
CA ILE A 16 -5.01 10.11 3.04
C ILE A 16 -4.05 9.27 2.19
N TYR A 17 -4.55 8.42 1.30
CA TYR A 17 -3.72 7.58 0.43
C TYR A 17 -2.91 8.40 -0.56
N SER A 18 -3.47 9.52 -1.06
CA SER A 18 -2.72 10.43 -1.93
C SER A 18 -1.61 11.15 -1.19
N LEU A 19 -1.72 11.40 0.11
CA LEU A 19 -0.61 11.91 0.92
C LEU A 19 0.42 10.81 1.20
N PHE A 20 -0.06 9.60 1.51
CA PHE A 20 0.79 8.46 1.83
C PHE A 20 1.60 7.97 0.64
N ILE A 21 1.09 8.09 -0.59
CA ILE A 21 1.83 7.68 -1.80
C ILE A 21 3.12 8.47 -1.97
N PHE A 22 3.17 9.75 -1.58
CA PHE A 22 4.40 10.54 -1.65
C PHE A 22 5.47 9.98 -0.71
N VAL A 23 5.09 9.64 0.52
CA VAL A 23 5.97 8.99 1.48
C VAL A 23 6.43 7.63 0.94
N TRP A 24 5.53 6.87 0.34
CA TRP A 24 5.86 5.55 -0.19
C TRP A 24 6.79 5.61 -1.41
N LEU A 25 6.60 6.59 -2.31
CA LEU A 25 7.50 6.80 -3.44
C LEU A 25 8.92 7.16 -2.98
N PHE A 26 9.04 7.93 -1.90
CA PHE A 26 10.33 8.18 -1.27
C PHE A 26 10.97 6.87 -0.76
N ILE A 27 10.21 6.02 -0.07
CA ILE A 27 10.69 4.70 0.38
C ILE A 27 11.10 3.82 -0.81
N ALA A 28 10.35 3.84 -1.90
CA ALA A 28 10.69 3.12 -3.13
C ALA A 28 11.97 3.65 -3.81
N GLY A 29 12.25 4.94 -3.71
CA GLY A 29 13.53 5.50 -4.17
C GLY A 29 14.69 5.06 -3.28
N MET A 30 14.51 5.12 -1.95
CA MET A 30 15.53 4.74 -0.98
C MET A 30 15.83 3.24 -0.99
N SER A 31 14.86 2.39 -1.35
CA SER A 31 15.06 0.94 -1.38
C SER A 31 16.10 0.50 -2.41
N VAL A 32 16.41 1.34 -3.42
CA VAL A 32 17.49 1.10 -4.38
C VAL A 32 18.86 1.04 -3.69
N MET A 33 19.05 1.79 -2.60
CA MET A 33 20.30 1.77 -1.82
C MET A 33 20.56 0.40 -1.17
N GLY A 34 19.54 -0.46 -1.05
CA GLY A 34 19.71 -1.86 -0.64
C GLY A 34 20.59 -2.68 -1.61
N PHE A 35 20.81 -2.18 -2.83
CA PHE A 35 21.65 -2.80 -3.85
C PHE A 35 23.09 -2.26 -3.90
N ASP A 36 23.50 -1.44 -2.94
CA ASP A 36 24.86 -0.86 -2.93
C ASP A 36 25.97 -1.90 -2.64
N SER A 37 25.62 -3.09 -2.14
CA SER A 37 26.59 -4.19 -1.97
C SER A 37 26.66 -5.10 -3.20
N PRO A 38 27.85 -5.60 -3.59
CA PRO A 38 28.00 -6.51 -4.74
C PRO A 38 27.17 -7.80 -4.61
N GLN A 39 26.94 -8.27 -3.38
CA GLN A 39 26.17 -9.48 -3.10
C GLN A 39 24.66 -9.27 -3.21
N ALA A 40 24.17 -8.04 -3.04
CA ALA A 40 22.75 -7.72 -3.06
C ALA A 40 22.06 -8.03 -4.40
N ALA A 41 22.78 -7.91 -5.52
CA ALA A 41 22.23 -8.23 -6.85
C ALA A 41 21.80 -9.69 -6.98
N THR A 42 22.44 -10.59 -6.23
CA THR A 42 22.13 -12.03 -6.21
C THR A 42 21.33 -12.46 -4.97
N ASP A 43 21.11 -11.58 -4.01
CA ASP A 43 20.37 -11.90 -2.78
C ASP A 43 18.85 -11.87 -3.03
N PRO A 44 18.16 -13.02 -2.89
CA PRO A 44 16.71 -13.09 -3.06
C PRO A 44 15.94 -12.19 -2.08
N THR A 45 16.49 -11.95 -0.89
CA THR A 45 15.82 -11.16 0.16
C THR A 45 15.71 -9.70 -0.24
N THR A 46 16.81 -9.13 -0.75
CA THR A 46 16.86 -7.76 -1.26
C THR A 46 15.84 -7.56 -2.39
N TRP A 47 15.77 -8.49 -3.35
CA TRP A 47 14.78 -8.45 -4.43
C TRP A 47 13.34 -8.58 -3.94
N LEU A 48 13.09 -9.42 -2.94
CA LEU A 48 11.76 -9.59 -2.36
C LEU A 48 11.29 -8.31 -1.68
N ILE A 49 12.13 -7.66 -0.88
CA ILE A 49 11.80 -6.40 -0.21
C ILE A 49 11.59 -5.28 -1.24
N PHE A 50 12.48 -5.17 -2.22
CA PHE A 50 12.39 -4.17 -3.28
C PHE A 50 11.09 -4.32 -4.10
N SER A 51 10.80 -5.53 -4.58
CA SER A 51 9.58 -5.81 -5.35
C SER A 51 8.31 -5.59 -4.53
N TYR A 52 8.32 -5.96 -3.25
CA TYR A 52 7.22 -5.68 -2.32
C TYR A 52 6.92 -4.19 -2.20
N ILE A 53 7.95 -3.36 -2.03
CA ILE A 53 7.81 -1.89 -1.96
C ILE A 53 7.26 -1.34 -3.27
N LEU A 54 7.75 -1.81 -4.42
CA LEU A 54 7.29 -1.39 -5.75
C LEU A 54 5.85 -1.78 -6.07
N LEU A 55 5.37 -2.91 -5.53
CA LEU A 55 4.02 -3.40 -5.79
C LEU A 55 2.94 -2.61 -5.06
N TYR A 56 3.27 -1.89 -3.98
CA TYR A 56 2.28 -1.17 -3.19
C TYR A 56 1.51 -0.09 -3.98
N PRO A 57 2.13 0.83 -4.75
CA PRO A 57 1.40 1.78 -5.59
C PRO A 57 0.42 1.11 -6.56
N VAL A 58 0.81 -0.03 -7.12
CA VAL A 58 -0.02 -0.81 -8.05
C VAL A 58 -1.21 -1.42 -7.31
N GLY A 59 -0.97 -2.08 -6.18
CA GLY A 59 -2.02 -2.66 -5.34
C GLY A 59 -2.98 -1.61 -4.79
N LEU A 60 -2.45 -0.46 -4.36
CA LEU A 60 -3.22 0.71 -3.95
C LEU A 60 -4.17 1.12 -5.07
N LEU A 61 -3.65 1.40 -6.27
CA LEU A 61 -4.45 1.87 -7.41
C LEU A 61 -5.58 0.89 -7.76
N ILE A 62 -5.27 -0.41 -7.85
CA ILE A 62 -6.26 -1.46 -8.11
C ILE A 62 -7.36 -1.44 -7.04
N ALA A 63 -6.99 -1.33 -5.77
CA ALA A 63 -7.92 -1.30 -4.66
C ALA A 63 -8.83 -0.07 -4.67
N LEU A 64 -8.29 1.12 -5.02
CA LEU A 64 -9.09 2.34 -5.12
C LEU A 64 -10.11 2.24 -6.26
N ILE A 65 -9.67 1.78 -7.44
CA ILE A 65 -10.55 1.59 -8.61
C ILE A 65 -11.65 0.58 -8.27
N ALA A 66 -11.30 -0.58 -7.73
CA ALA A 66 -12.26 -1.62 -7.35
C ALA A 66 -13.24 -1.14 -6.27
N GLY A 67 -12.77 -0.32 -5.32
CA GLY A 67 -13.60 0.33 -4.30
C GLY A 67 -14.69 1.22 -4.91
N TRP A 68 -14.31 2.10 -5.83
CA TRP A 68 -15.25 2.99 -6.53
C TRP A 68 -16.20 2.24 -7.46
N VAL A 69 -15.72 1.21 -8.16
CA VAL A 69 -16.56 0.32 -8.99
C VAL A 69 -17.59 -0.42 -8.13
N CYS A 70 -17.21 -0.90 -6.94
CA CYS A 70 -18.16 -1.51 -6.02
C CYS A 70 -19.17 -0.50 -5.49
N TYR A 71 -18.73 0.73 -5.20
CA TYR A 71 -19.59 1.81 -4.76
C TYR A 71 -20.65 2.16 -5.81
N SER A 72 -20.26 2.33 -7.08
CA SER A 72 -21.19 2.64 -8.18
C SER A 72 -22.21 1.52 -8.41
N ARG A 73 -21.82 0.27 -8.17
CA ARG A 73 -22.70 -0.92 -8.20
C ARG A 73 -23.55 -1.09 -6.92
N ARG A 74 -23.62 -0.08 -6.04
CA ARG A 74 -24.33 -0.10 -4.74
C ARG A 74 -23.84 -1.20 -3.77
N LYS A 75 -22.67 -1.81 -4.03
CA LYS A 75 -22.05 -2.84 -3.18
C LYS A 75 -21.19 -2.20 -2.08
N TYR A 76 -21.82 -1.50 -1.15
CA TYR A 76 -21.12 -0.66 -0.17
C TYR A 76 -20.17 -1.43 0.77
N LYS A 77 -20.52 -2.66 1.18
CA LYS A 77 -19.63 -3.49 2.00
C LYS A 77 -18.34 -3.84 1.24
N ALA A 78 -18.48 -4.30 -0.01
CA ALA A 78 -17.35 -4.62 -0.86
C ALA A 78 -16.48 -3.38 -1.15
N ALA A 79 -17.10 -2.22 -1.36
CA ALA A 79 -16.38 -0.96 -1.55
C ALA A 79 -15.45 -0.64 -0.36
N LEU A 80 -15.93 -0.83 0.88
CA LEU A 80 -15.10 -0.63 2.07
C LEU A 80 -14.03 -1.71 2.25
N ILE A 81 -14.32 -2.97 1.89
CA ILE A 81 -13.32 -4.04 1.95
C ILE A 81 -12.16 -3.71 1.01
N TRP A 82 -12.46 -3.37 -0.25
CA TRP A 82 -11.45 -2.94 -1.23
C TRP A 82 -10.66 -1.73 -0.72
N ASN A 83 -11.34 -0.75 -0.14
CA ASN A 83 -10.68 0.41 0.44
C ASN A 83 -9.77 0.06 1.62
N GLY A 84 -10.01 -1.03 2.35
CA GLY A 84 -9.18 -1.47 3.46
C GLY A 84 -7.92 -2.25 3.05
N ILE A 85 -7.88 -2.83 1.85
CA ILE A 85 -6.76 -3.66 1.38
C ILE A 85 -5.42 -2.91 1.44
N PRO A 86 -5.30 -1.64 1.00
CA PRO A 86 -4.03 -0.91 1.08
C PRO A 86 -3.51 -0.73 2.51
N LEU A 87 -4.39 -0.72 3.52
CA LEU A 87 -3.98 -0.60 4.92
C LEU A 87 -3.33 -1.89 5.42
N ILE A 88 -3.74 -3.04 4.90
CA ILE A 88 -3.13 -4.34 5.25
C ILE A 88 -1.67 -4.37 4.81
N TRP A 89 -1.34 -3.72 3.69
CA TRP A 89 0.03 -3.57 3.22
C TRP A 89 0.94 -2.80 4.18
N ILE A 90 0.40 -2.06 5.14
CA ILE A 90 1.23 -1.37 6.14
C ILE A 90 1.77 -2.38 7.17
N LEU A 91 1.06 -3.50 7.42
CA LEU A 91 1.43 -4.46 8.47
C LEU A 91 2.80 -5.13 8.25
N PRO A 92 3.12 -5.68 7.06
CA PRO A 92 4.44 -6.28 6.84
C PRO A 92 5.56 -5.24 6.94
N MET A 93 5.30 -3.99 6.50
CA MET A 93 6.29 -2.92 6.63
C MET A 93 6.56 -2.54 8.09
N LEU A 94 5.52 -2.45 8.93
CA LEU A 94 5.71 -2.27 10.37
C LEU A 94 6.49 -3.43 11.00
N GLY A 95 6.25 -4.66 10.54
CA GLY A 95 7.01 -5.84 10.96
C GLY A 95 8.49 -5.75 10.59
N LEU A 96 8.81 -5.34 9.36
CA LEU A 96 10.20 -5.14 8.91
C LEU A 96 10.89 -4.03 9.71
N ILE A 97 10.21 -2.90 9.93
CA ILE A 97 10.76 -1.79 10.74
C ILE A 97 11.02 -2.27 12.17
N ALA A 98 10.07 -2.97 12.79
CA ALA A 98 10.25 -3.50 14.14
C ALA A 98 11.42 -4.50 14.19
N TYR A 99 11.51 -5.42 13.23
CA TYR A 99 12.63 -6.36 13.14
C TYR A 99 13.96 -5.62 13.13
N VAL A 100 14.14 -4.63 12.24
CA VAL A 100 15.37 -3.85 12.14
C VAL A 100 15.70 -3.06 13.41
N ILE A 101 14.68 -2.55 14.12
CA ILE A 101 14.89 -1.80 15.37
C ILE A 101 15.31 -2.71 16.53
N PHE A 102 14.85 -3.96 16.55
CA PHE A 102 15.05 -4.90 17.67
C PHE A 102 16.08 -6.01 17.41
N SER A 103 16.57 -6.16 16.18
CA SER A 103 17.66 -7.08 15.79
C SER A 103 19.03 -6.43 15.92
#